data_AF-A0A3D2CB02-F1
#
_entry.id   AF-A0A3D2CB02-F1
#
_cell.length_a   1.000
_cell.length_b   1.000
_cell.length_c   1.000
_cell.angle_alpha   90.00
_cell.angle_beta   90.00
_cell.angle_gamma   90.00
#
_symmetry.space_group_name_H-M   'P 1'
#
loop_
_entity.id
_entity.type
_entity.pdbx_description
1 polymer ?
#
loop_
_entity_poly.entity_id
_entity_poly.type
_entity_poly.pdbx_seq_one_letter_code
_entity_poly.pdbx_strand_id
1 'polypeptide(L)'
;MSALRHASLLAWWYLRSAPGRTAVLVCCTALALFLPLFTALAAERVETALLARAHTSPILLGHQGNEFDLTMNGLYFRGEVRDPIAFGTAAAIEASGYGDAVPLYVTHSAGGAPVVGTTLAYLEHRALNVASGRLPAVLGEVVAGAQVARDFHLSPGDTVRSDLSNLYNIAGAYPILLKVTGVLAASGTPDDTAFFADVKTTWVLDGTLHGHDTVTRAHSLNPEAEDGENLEATAAIFMFQEITEKNRGGFH
;
A
#
# COMPACT_ATOMS: atom_id res chain seq x y z
N MET A 1 36.26 -12.67 52.31
CA MET A 1 35.29 -11.63 51.90
C MET A 1 35.74 -10.19 52.17
N SER A 2 36.59 -9.90 53.18
CA SER A 2 37.04 -8.51 53.45
C SER A 2 37.99 -7.95 52.39
N ALA A 3 38.96 -8.75 51.90
CA ALA A 3 39.95 -8.32 50.92
C ALA A 3 39.32 -7.81 49.60
N LEU A 4 38.28 -8.48 49.10
CA LEU A 4 37.53 -8.06 47.91
C LEU A 4 36.82 -6.71 48.12
N ARG A 5 36.27 -6.46 49.32
CA ARG A 5 35.62 -5.19 49.66
C ARG A 5 36.61 -4.02 49.75
N HIS A 6 37.81 -4.30 50.25
CA HIS A 6 38.87 -3.29 50.36
C HIS A 6 39.45 -2.99 48.97
N ALA A 7 39.66 -4.01 48.14
CA ALA A 7 40.11 -3.86 46.75
C ALA A 7 39.09 -3.08 45.90
N SER A 8 37.79 -3.34 46.04
CA SER A 8 36.75 -2.58 45.32
C SER A 8 36.66 -1.13 45.76
N LEU A 9 36.87 -0.84 47.06
CA LEU A 9 36.91 0.54 47.59
C LEU A 9 38.11 1.33 47.05
N LEU A 10 39.29 0.72 47.04
CA LEU A 10 40.49 1.34 46.44
C LEU A 10 40.30 1.58 44.94
N ALA A 11 39.75 0.62 44.20
CA ALA A 11 39.46 0.78 42.78
C ALA A 11 38.46 1.92 42.51
N TRP A 12 37.40 2.03 43.32
CA TRP A 12 36.42 3.11 43.22
C TRP A 12 37.04 4.49 43.49
N TRP A 13 37.88 4.62 44.52
CA TRP A 13 38.58 5.87 44.81
C TRP A 13 39.59 6.24 43.73
N TYR A 14 40.30 5.25 43.19
CA TYR A 14 41.21 5.45 42.05
C TYR A 14 40.45 5.98 40.82
N LEU A 15 39.34 5.34 40.43
CA LEU A 15 38.51 5.76 39.30
C LEU A 15 37.96 7.19 39.47
N ARG A 16 37.60 7.58 40.71
CA ARG A 16 37.08 8.91 41.03
C ARG A 16 38.18 9.99 41.09
N SER A 17 39.43 9.61 41.41
CA SER A 17 40.57 10.53 41.46
C SER A 17 41.04 10.99 40.07
N ALA A 18 40.76 10.23 39.02
CA ALA A 18 41.18 10.50 37.65
C ALA A 18 39.98 10.54 36.66
N PRO A 19 39.03 11.49 36.81
CA PRO A 19 37.75 11.46 36.13
C PRO A 19 37.86 11.51 34.59
N GLY A 20 38.81 12.26 34.04
CA GLY A 20 39.02 12.32 32.59
C GLY A 20 39.51 10.99 32.00
N ARG A 21 40.48 10.33 32.64
CA ARG A 21 41.01 9.03 32.19
C ARG A 21 39.95 7.94 32.31
N THR A 22 39.22 7.92 33.43
CA THR A 22 38.11 6.99 33.65
C THR A 22 37.01 7.19 32.62
N ALA A 23 36.61 8.44 32.33
CA ALA A 23 35.61 8.74 31.33
C ALA A 23 36.02 8.25 29.93
N VAL A 24 37.27 8.50 29.52
CA VAL A 24 37.78 8.01 28.23
C VAL A 24 37.75 6.49 28.17
N LEU A 25 38.24 5.79 29.21
CA LEU A 25 38.24 4.32 29.25
C LEU A 25 36.82 3.74 29.22
N VAL A 26 35.88 4.33 29.96
CA VAL A 26 34.47 3.93 29.96
C VAL A 26 33.86 4.16 28.58
N CYS A 27 34.07 5.33 27.95
CA CYS A 27 33.55 5.62 26.62
C CYS A 27 34.14 4.68 25.55
N CYS A 28 35.45 4.43 25.56
CA CYS A 28 36.09 3.50 24.64
C CYS A 28 35.55 2.08 24.80
N THR A 29 35.40 1.63 26.04
CA THR A 29 34.85 0.28 26.33
C THR A 29 33.38 0.20 25.93
N ALA A 30 32.58 1.22 26.26
CA ALA A 30 31.17 1.29 25.89
C ALA A 30 31.00 1.30 24.38
N LEU A 31 31.80 2.06 23.64
CA LEU A 31 31.77 2.09 22.18
C LEU A 31 32.16 0.73 21.56
N ALA A 32 33.22 0.11 22.09
CA ALA A 32 33.70 -1.20 21.63
C ALA A 32 32.66 -2.32 21.84
N LEU A 33 31.87 -2.26 22.93
CA LEU A 33 30.80 -3.21 23.20
C LEU A 33 29.48 -2.84 22.50
N PHE A 34 29.21 -1.55 22.34
CA PHE A 34 27.99 -1.05 21.71
C PHE A 34 27.93 -1.46 20.24
N LEU A 35 29.02 -1.34 19.50
CA LEU A 35 29.02 -1.60 18.06
C LEU A 35 28.53 -3.03 17.71
N PRO A 36 29.14 -4.12 18.22
CA PRO A 36 28.70 -5.48 17.89
C PRO A 36 27.27 -5.78 18.41
N LEU A 37 26.92 -5.26 19.59
CA LEU A 37 25.60 -5.47 20.18
C LEU A 37 24.51 -4.76 19.37
N PHE A 38 24.74 -3.51 19.00
CA PHE A 38 23.84 -2.73 18.17
C PHE A 38 23.67 -3.39 16.80
N THR A 39 24.76 -3.83 16.16
CA THR A 39 24.66 -4.49 14.85
C THR A 39 23.86 -5.78 14.92
N ALA A 40 24.06 -6.60 15.96
CA ALA A 40 23.32 -7.85 16.14
C ALA A 40 21.81 -7.58 16.34
N LEU A 41 21.48 -6.66 17.27
CA LEU A 41 20.10 -6.31 17.55
C LEU A 41 19.40 -5.61 16.37
N ALA A 42 20.13 -4.80 15.60
CA ALA A 42 19.59 -4.16 14.41
C ALA A 42 19.31 -5.19 13.32
N ALA A 43 20.23 -6.13 13.07
CA ALA A 43 20.06 -7.19 12.09
C ALA A 43 18.86 -8.09 12.44
N GLU A 44 18.76 -8.55 13.69
CA GLU A 44 17.67 -9.40 14.17
C GLU A 44 16.30 -8.72 14.01
N ARG A 45 16.22 -7.42 14.32
CA ARG A 45 14.98 -6.64 14.13
C ARG A 45 14.60 -6.51 12.66
N VAL A 46 15.56 -6.25 11.78
CA VAL A 46 15.30 -6.15 10.34
C VAL A 46 14.86 -7.50 9.79
N GLU A 47 15.54 -8.58 10.15
CA GLU A 47 15.18 -9.94 9.75
C GLU A 47 13.77 -10.31 10.21
N THR A 48 13.46 -10.08 11.49
CA THR A 48 12.13 -10.37 12.05
C THR A 48 11.05 -9.55 11.35
N ALA A 49 11.30 -8.26 11.11
CA ALA A 49 10.35 -7.39 10.41
C ALA A 49 10.12 -7.81 8.95
N LEU A 50 11.17 -8.25 8.26
CA LEU A 50 11.05 -8.79 6.90
C LEU A 50 10.27 -10.11 6.93
N LEU A 51 10.65 -11.07 7.77
CA LEU A 51 10.06 -12.41 7.75
C LEU A 51 8.64 -12.49 8.33
N ALA A 52 8.26 -11.58 9.24
CA ALA A 52 6.93 -11.59 9.87
C ALA A 52 5.77 -11.65 8.86
N ARG A 53 5.91 -10.97 7.72
CA ARG A 53 4.88 -10.92 6.67
C ARG A 53 4.88 -12.18 5.79
N ALA A 54 6.04 -12.81 5.61
CA ALA A 54 6.16 -14.09 4.93
C ALA A 54 5.53 -15.24 5.73
N HIS A 55 5.71 -15.25 7.06
CA HIS A 55 5.11 -16.27 7.94
C HIS A 55 3.58 -16.27 7.95
N THR A 56 2.96 -15.12 7.72
CA THR A 56 1.49 -14.97 7.65
C THR A 56 0.94 -15.09 6.23
N SER A 57 1.80 -15.35 5.24
CA SER A 57 1.45 -15.44 3.81
C SER A 57 2.24 -16.57 3.14
N PRO A 58 1.91 -17.84 3.45
CA PRO A 58 2.82 -18.96 3.18
C PRO A 58 2.99 -19.29 1.70
N ILE A 59 2.04 -18.91 0.84
CA ILE A 59 2.08 -19.20 -0.60
C ILE A 59 1.70 -17.94 -1.38
N LEU A 60 2.56 -17.53 -2.30
CA LEU A 60 2.26 -16.53 -3.32
C LEU A 60 2.17 -17.23 -4.67
N LEU A 61 1.11 -16.94 -5.42
CA LEU A 61 0.93 -17.40 -6.79
C LEU A 61 0.93 -16.19 -7.71
N GLY A 62 1.75 -16.24 -8.76
CA GLY A 62 1.85 -15.19 -9.77
C GLY A 62 2.20 -15.77 -11.13
N HIS A 63 2.26 -14.91 -12.14
CA HIS A 63 2.69 -15.31 -13.47
C HIS A 63 4.16 -15.74 -13.43
N GLN A 64 4.55 -16.59 -14.38
CA GLN A 64 5.93 -17.03 -14.46
C GLN A 64 6.86 -15.83 -14.67
N GLY A 65 7.81 -15.63 -13.76
CA GLY A 65 8.67 -14.46 -13.76
C GLY A 65 9.69 -14.49 -12.63
N ASN A 66 10.06 -13.32 -12.12
CA ASN A 66 10.98 -13.20 -11.01
C ASN A 66 10.25 -13.36 -9.67
N GLU A 67 10.61 -14.40 -8.92
CA GLU A 67 10.06 -14.70 -7.59
C GLU A 67 10.30 -13.57 -6.58
N PHE A 68 11.44 -12.89 -6.68
CA PHE A 68 11.75 -11.75 -5.82
C PHE A 68 10.80 -10.59 -6.09
N ASP A 69 10.54 -10.26 -7.36
CA ASP A 69 9.63 -9.18 -7.73
C ASP A 69 8.19 -9.51 -7.30
N LEU A 70 7.76 -10.76 -7.50
CA LEU A 70 6.46 -11.25 -7.01
C LEU A 70 6.34 -11.10 -5.49
N THR A 71 7.38 -11.47 -4.76
CA THR A 71 7.39 -11.38 -3.29
C THR A 71 7.40 -9.93 -2.82
N MET A 72 8.22 -9.07 -3.44
CA MET A 72 8.29 -7.66 -3.10
C MET A 72 6.99 -6.92 -3.40
N ASN A 73 6.35 -7.23 -4.53
CA ASN A 73 5.09 -6.62 -4.93
C ASN A 73 3.93 -7.15 -4.08
N GLY A 74 3.85 -8.47 -3.91
CA GLY A 74 2.77 -9.13 -3.16
C GLY A 74 2.82 -8.86 -1.65
N LEU A 75 4.00 -8.83 -1.04
CA LEU A 75 4.10 -8.60 0.40
C LEU A 75 4.36 -7.14 0.74
N TYR A 76 5.16 -6.40 -0.01
CA TYR A 76 5.57 -5.05 0.40
C TYR A 76 5.04 -3.95 -0.51
N PHE A 77 4.22 -4.29 -1.50
CA PHE A 77 3.67 -3.35 -2.49
C PHE A 77 4.78 -2.58 -3.22
N ARG A 78 5.92 -3.24 -3.45
CA ARG A 78 7.11 -2.64 -4.07
C ARG A 78 7.54 -3.44 -5.30
N GLY A 79 8.07 -2.73 -6.28
CA GLY A 79 8.48 -3.34 -7.55
C GLY A 79 7.29 -3.55 -8.47
N GLU A 80 7.59 -3.97 -9.70
CA GLU A 80 6.62 -4.11 -10.77
C GLU A 80 6.50 -5.58 -11.15
N VAL A 81 5.26 -6.08 -11.20
CA VAL A 81 4.93 -7.36 -11.81
C VAL A 81 4.39 -7.07 -13.20
N ARG A 82 5.03 -7.63 -14.24
CA ARG A 82 4.70 -7.34 -15.64
C ARG A 82 3.37 -7.95 -16.07
N ASP A 83 3.14 -9.20 -15.67
CA ASP A 83 2.05 -10.01 -16.17
C ASP A 83 1.17 -10.46 -15.00
N PRO A 84 -0.09 -9.97 -14.90
CA PRO A 84 -1.03 -10.48 -13.93
C PRO A 84 -1.55 -11.86 -14.33
N ILE A 85 -2.00 -12.64 -13.33
CA ILE A 85 -2.73 -13.89 -13.58
C ILE A 85 -4.23 -13.63 -13.69
N ALA A 86 -4.94 -14.51 -14.39
CA ALA A 86 -6.38 -14.40 -14.54
C ALA A 86 -7.07 -14.44 -13.17
N PHE A 87 -8.03 -13.55 -12.93
CA PHE A 87 -8.80 -13.49 -11.68
C PHE A 87 -9.48 -14.83 -11.33
N GLY A 88 -9.96 -15.56 -12.34
CA GLY A 88 -10.56 -16.90 -12.17
C GLY A 88 -9.63 -17.95 -11.56
N THR A 89 -8.32 -17.70 -11.49
CA THR A 89 -7.35 -18.58 -10.84
C THR A 89 -7.64 -18.72 -9.35
N ALA A 90 -8.08 -17.65 -8.67
CA ALA A 90 -8.45 -17.70 -7.25
C ALA A 90 -9.57 -18.72 -7.00
N ALA A 91 -10.65 -18.64 -7.79
CA ALA A 91 -11.76 -19.58 -7.71
C ALA A 91 -11.34 -21.03 -8.04
N ALA A 92 -10.39 -21.22 -8.96
CA ALA A 92 -9.88 -22.56 -9.29
C ALA A 92 -9.06 -23.18 -8.13
N ILE A 93 -8.27 -22.36 -7.41
CA ILE A 93 -7.51 -22.78 -6.22
C ILE A 93 -8.47 -23.19 -5.09
N GLU A 94 -9.49 -22.37 -4.84
CA GLU A 94 -10.51 -22.65 -3.83
C GLU A 94 -11.29 -23.93 -4.17
N ALA A 95 -11.71 -24.07 -5.44
CA ALA A 95 -12.42 -25.25 -5.92
C ALA A 95 -11.60 -26.55 -5.84
N SER A 96 -10.26 -26.45 -5.86
CA SER A 96 -9.37 -27.60 -5.70
C SER A 96 -9.03 -27.92 -4.24
N GLY A 97 -9.53 -27.13 -3.27
CA GLY A 97 -9.40 -27.41 -1.85
C GLY A 97 -8.05 -27.01 -1.24
N TYR A 98 -7.27 -26.14 -1.89
CA TYR A 98 -5.98 -25.68 -1.37
C TYR A 98 -6.10 -24.55 -0.32
N GLY A 99 -7.31 -24.10 -0.02
CA GLY A 99 -7.60 -23.04 0.96
C GLY A 99 -8.20 -21.79 0.31
N ASP A 100 -8.40 -20.77 1.13
CA ASP A 100 -8.96 -19.47 0.70
C ASP A 100 -7.93 -18.70 -0.14
N ALA A 101 -8.36 -18.18 -1.30
CA ALA A 101 -7.49 -17.45 -2.20
C ALA A 101 -7.79 -15.95 -2.14
N VAL A 102 -6.83 -15.18 -1.64
CA VAL A 102 -6.95 -13.72 -1.57
C VAL A 102 -6.28 -13.08 -2.79
N PRO A 103 -7.03 -12.49 -3.73
CA PRO A 103 -6.44 -11.83 -4.90
C PRO A 103 -5.71 -10.56 -4.47
N LEU A 104 -4.56 -10.30 -5.09
CA LEU A 104 -3.78 -9.10 -4.87
C LEU A 104 -3.35 -8.53 -6.23
N TYR A 105 -3.75 -7.30 -6.51
CA TYR A 105 -3.45 -6.61 -7.75
C TYR A 105 -2.83 -5.24 -7.43
N VAL A 106 -1.53 -5.10 -7.66
CA VAL A 106 -0.72 -3.96 -7.18
C VAL A 106 0.05 -3.35 -8.34
N THR A 107 -0.69 -2.74 -9.25
CA THR A 107 -0.18 -2.12 -10.49
C THR A 107 -0.46 -0.62 -10.57
N HIS A 108 -1.26 -0.09 -9.64
CA HIS A 108 -1.65 1.31 -9.61
C HIS A 108 -1.15 2.01 -8.35
N SER A 109 -1.07 3.33 -8.42
CA SER A 109 -0.77 4.19 -7.30
C SER A 109 -1.66 5.44 -7.30
N ALA A 110 -1.66 6.15 -6.17
CA ALA A 110 -2.31 7.44 -6.00
C ALA A 110 -1.37 8.35 -5.19
N GLY A 111 -0.86 9.41 -5.80
CA GLY A 111 0.16 10.26 -5.18
C GLY A 111 1.47 9.52 -4.91
N GLY A 112 1.77 8.47 -5.66
CA GLY A 112 2.93 7.59 -5.48
C GLY A 112 2.75 6.49 -4.44
N ALA A 113 1.66 6.48 -3.66
CA ALA A 113 1.35 5.39 -2.75
C ALA A 113 0.56 4.28 -3.47
N PRO A 114 0.87 2.99 -3.23
CA PRO A 114 0.24 1.88 -3.95
C PRO A 114 -1.27 1.80 -3.69
N VAL A 115 -2.03 1.54 -4.75
CA VAL A 115 -3.45 1.19 -4.70
C VAL A 115 -3.56 -0.32 -4.92
N VAL A 116 -3.87 -1.03 -3.84
CA VAL A 116 -3.96 -2.49 -3.79
C VAL A 116 -5.41 -2.90 -4.09
N GLY A 117 -5.63 -3.48 -5.26
CA GLY A 117 -6.86 -4.17 -5.61
C GLY A 117 -6.93 -5.52 -4.93
N THR A 118 -7.90 -5.71 -4.04
CA THR A 118 -8.08 -6.95 -3.29
C THR A 118 -9.55 -7.16 -2.89
N THR A 119 -9.82 -8.14 -2.04
CA THR A 119 -11.13 -8.39 -1.44
C THR A 119 -11.11 -8.10 0.06
N LEU A 120 -12.27 -8.03 0.70
CA LEU A 120 -12.37 -7.82 2.14
C LEU A 120 -11.64 -8.93 2.94
N ALA A 121 -11.55 -10.14 2.39
CA ALA A 121 -10.81 -11.26 2.99
C ALA A 121 -9.34 -10.92 3.27
N TYR A 122 -8.71 -10.04 2.48
CA TYR A 122 -7.36 -9.57 2.75
C TYR A 122 -7.26 -8.85 4.09
N LEU A 123 -8.18 -7.91 4.34
CA LEU A 123 -8.17 -7.10 5.55
C LEU A 123 -8.47 -7.94 6.78
N GLU A 124 -9.38 -8.91 6.64
CA GLU A 124 -9.70 -9.89 7.69
C GLU A 124 -8.49 -10.78 8.01
N HIS A 125 -7.84 -11.35 6.99
CA HIS A 125 -6.65 -12.19 7.16
C HIS A 125 -5.47 -11.44 7.78
N ARG A 126 -5.35 -10.14 7.48
CA ARG A 126 -4.34 -9.23 8.05
C ARG A 126 -4.76 -8.63 9.40
N ALA A 127 -5.96 -8.95 9.90
CA ALA A 127 -6.54 -8.38 11.12
C ALA A 127 -6.49 -6.84 11.15
N LEU A 128 -6.72 -6.20 10.00
CA LEU A 128 -6.70 -4.74 9.88
C LEU A 128 -8.03 -4.17 10.37
N ASN A 129 -7.94 -3.19 11.28
CA ASN A 129 -9.10 -2.56 11.88
C ASN A 129 -9.32 -1.17 11.28
N VAL A 130 -10.58 -0.78 11.09
CA VAL A 130 -10.93 0.58 10.67
C VAL A 130 -10.87 1.51 11.89
N ALA A 131 -10.06 2.56 11.81
CA ALA A 131 -9.99 3.59 12.83
C ALA A 131 -11.09 4.65 12.66
N SER A 132 -11.45 4.98 11.41
CA SER A 132 -12.53 5.91 11.09
C SER A 132 -13.18 5.60 9.75
N GLY A 133 -14.47 5.92 9.60
CA GLY A 133 -15.23 5.67 8.38
C GLY A 133 -15.63 4.20 8.22
N ARG A 134 -15.52 3.67 7.00
CA ARG A 134 -15.88 2.30 6.64
C ARG A 134 -15.02 1.72 5.52
N LEU A 135 -15.08 0.40 5.36
CA LEU A 135 -14.49 -0.29 4.22
C LEU A 135 -15.18 0.09 2.90
N PRO A 136 -14.48 -0.06 1.76
CA PRO A 136 -15.06 0.17 0.44
C PRO A 136 -16.22 -0.79 0.20
N ALA A 137 -17.31 -0.28 -0.38
CA ALA A 137 -18.51 -1.07 -0.67
C ALA A 137 -18.87 -1.07 -2.15
N VAL A 138 -18.39 -0.08 -2.90
CA VAL A 138 -18.72 0.12 -4.31
C VAL A 138 -17.50 0.55 -5.12
N LEU A 139 -17.60 0.44 -6.45
CA LEU A 139 -16.54 0.86 -7.37
C LEU A 139 -16.14 2.31 -7.14
N GLY A 140 -14.84 2.57 -7.14
CA GLY A 140 -14.25 3.90 -6.97
C GLY A 140 -14.03 4.30 -5.51
N GLU A 141 -14.37 3.43 -4.56
CA GLU A 141 -14.08 3.65 -3.14
C GLU A 141 -12.77 2.99 -2.73
N VAL A 142 -12.05 3.65 -1.83
CA VAL A 142 -10.82 3.16 -1.22
C VAL A 142 -10.81 3.39 0.29
N VAL A 143 -10.10 2.53 1.01
CA VAL A 143 -9.73 2.75 2.41
C VAL A 143 -8.23 3.03 2.47
N ALA A 144 -7.85 4.07 3.22
CA ALA A 144 -6.47 4.51 3.34
C ALA A 144 -5.77 3.82 4.52
N GLY A 145 -4.53 3.37 4.32
CA GLY A 145 -3.63 2.99 5.40
C GLY A 145 -3.31 4.15 6.35
N ALA A 146 -2.92 3.84 7.59
CA ALA A 146 -2.76 4.86 8.62
C ALA A 146 -1.68 5.91 8.31
N GLN A 147 -0.56 5.50 7.69
CA GLN A 147 0.53 6.40 7.33
C GLN A 147 0.15 7.23 6.10
N VAL A 148 -0.43 6.61 5.06
CA VAL A 148 -0.86 7.31 3.84
C VAL A 148 -1.92 8.37 4.15
N ALA A 149 -2.86 8.07 5.05
CA ALA A 149 -3.87 9.02 5.49
C ALA A 149 -3.26 10.21 6.24
N ARG A 150 -2.21 10.00 7.04
CA ARG A 150 -1.48 11.10 7.70
C ARG A 150 -0.70 11.95 6.70
N ASP A 151 0.03 11.31 5.79
CA ASP A 151 0.92 11.99 4.84
C ASP A 151 0.14 12.85 3.84
N PHE A 152 -1.04 12.40 3.41
CA PHE A 152 -1.93 13.16 2.54
C PHE A 152 -3.03 13.95 3.27
N HIS A 153 -3.02 13.96 4.61
CA HIS A 153 -4.03 14.62 5.45
C HIS A 153 -5.49 14.21 5.13
N LEU A 154 -5.71 12.92 4.86
CA LEU A 154 -6.99 12.37 4.43
C LEU A 154 -7.89 12.00 5.62
N SER A 155 -9.18 12.26 5.43
CA SER A 155 -10.30 11.84 6.28
C SER A 155 -11.37 11.12 5.44
N PRO A 156 -12.24 10.31 6.07
CA PRO A 156 -13.38 9.73 5.37
C PRO A 156 -14.25 10.82 4.71
N GLY A 157 -14.51 10.68 3.42
CA GLY A 157 -15.23 11.66 2.59
C GLY A 157 -14.34 12.41 1.61
N ASP A 158 -13.02 12.43 1.84
CA ASP A 158 -12.06 13.04 0.92
C ASP A 158 -11.90 12.21 -0.37
N THR A 159 -11.24 12.80 -1.36
CA THR A 159 -10.89 12.12 -2.60
C THR A 159 -9.38 12.14 -2.82
N VAL A 160 -8.87 11.07 -3.42
CA VAL A 160 -7.49 10.95 -3.88
C VAL A 160 -7.49 10.63 -5.36
N ARG A 161 -6.54 11.19 -6.10
CA ARG A 161 -6.42 10.96 -7.55
C ARG A 161 -5.43 9.83 -7.82
N SER A 162 -5.81 8.87 -8.66
CA SER A 162 -4.89 7.84 -9.15
C SER A 162 -3.78 8.45 -10.01
N ASP A 163 -2.62 7.83 -10.05
CA ASP A 163 -1.54 8.23 -10.94
C ASP A 163 -1.75 7.64 -12.34
N LEU A 164 -1.07 8.22 -13.34
CA LEU A 164 -1.04 7.68 -14.69
C LEU A 164 -0.11 6.47 -14.75
N SER A 165 -0.62 5.31 -15.15
CA SER A 165 0.18 4.09 -15.33
C SER A 165 0.93 4.05 -16.66
N ASN A 166 0.45 4.76 -17.71
CA ASN A 166 1.10 4.77 -19.02
C ASN A 166 0.97 6.12 -19.75
N LEU A 167 2.04 6.92 -19.74
CA LEU A 167 2.11 8.23 -20.42
C LEU A 167 2.03 8.17 -21.95
N TYR A 168 2.25 6.99 -22.55
CA TYR A 168 2.24 6.79 -24.00
C TYR A 168 0.86 6.37 -24.53
N ASN A 169 -0.07 6.01 -23.66
CA ASN A 169 -1.44 5.71 -24.03
C ASN A 169 -2.29 6.99 -23.98
N ILE A 170 -2.20 7.82 -25.03
CA ILE A 170 -2.94 9.10 -25.14
C ILE A 170 -4.47 8.88 -25.22
N ALA A 171 -4.91 7.65 -25.51
CA ALA A 171 -6.30 7.21 -25.47
C ALA A 171 -6.62 6.32 -24.24
N GLY A 172 -5.72 6.22 -23.27
CA GLY A 172 -5.79 5.31 -22.13
C GLY A 172 -6.55 5.84 -20.92
N ALA A 173 -6.59 5.02 -19.87
CA ALA A 173 -7.25 5.33 -18.60
C ALA A 173 -6.74 6.65 -18.01
N TYR A 174 -7.62 7.65 -17.98
CA TYR A 174 -7.33 8.92 -17.32
C TYR A 174 -7.25 8.73 -15.80
N PRO A 175 -6.58 9.64 -15.08
CA PRO A 175 -6.58 9.62 -13.63
C PRO A 175 -8.02 9.68 -13.11
N ILE A 176 -8.36 8.77 -12.20
CA ILE A 176 -9.70 8.65 -11.62
C ILE A 176 -9.67 9.20 -10.19
N LEU A 177 -10.73 9.91 -9.82
CA LEU A 177 -10.95 10.31 -8.43
C LEU A 177 -11.51 9.13 -7.65
N LEU A 178 -10.74 8.68 -6.67
CA LEU A 178 -11.07 7.62 -5.75
C LEU A 178 -11.58 8.24 -4.45
N LYS A 179 -12.74 7.79 -3.98
CA LYS A 179 -13.35 8.28 -2.74
C LYS A 179 -12.78 7.54 -1.55
N VAL A 180 -12.18 8.26 -0.60
CA VAL A 180 -11.69 7.71 0.66
C VAL A 180 -12.88 7.49 1.59
N THR A 181 -13.25 6.24 1.85
CA THR A 181 -14.39 5.90 2.71
C THR A 181 -14.02 5.64 4.16
N GLY A 182 -12.74 5.40 4.42
CA GLY A 182 -12.23 5.08 5.74
C GLY A 182 -10.72 5.19 5.85
N VAL A 183 -10.25 5.17 7.09
CA VAL A 183 -8.84 5.10 7.45
C VAL A 183 -8.62 3.90 8.37
N LEU A 184 -7.62 3.08 8.06
CA LEU A 184 -7.22 1.95 8.88
C LEU A 184 -6.44 2.42 10.12
N ALA A 185 -6.56 1.67 11.21
CA ALA A 185 -5.69 1.81 12.37
C ALA A 185 -4.26 1.43 12.01
N ALA A 186 -3.28 2.09 12.64
CA ALA A 186 -1.87 1.79 12.39
C ALA A 186 -1.54 0.35 12.77
N SER A 187 -1.00 -0.39 11.80
CA SER A 187 -0.58 -1.78 11.94
C SER A 187 0.93 -1.92 12.11
N GLY A 188 1.71 -0.88 11.75
CA GLY A 188 3.17 -0.94 11.71
C GLY A 188 3.70 -1.82 10.57
N THR A 189 2.87 -2.10 9.57
CA THR A 189 3.21 -2.95 8.42
C THR A 189 3.14 -2.15 7.12
N PRO A 190 3.57 -2.71 5.96
CA PRO A 190 3.38 -2.08 4.65
C PRO A 190 1.94 -1.63 4.35
N ASP A 191 0.93 -2.21 5.00
CA ASP A 191 -0.48 -1.83 4.83
C ASP A 191 -0.75 -0.38 5.26
N ASP A 192 0.07 0.19 6.16
CA ASP A 192 -0.09 1.58 6.59
C ASP A 192 0.20 2.57 5.45
N THR A 193 0.99 2.16 4.45
CA THR A 193 1.47 3.01 3.34
C THR A 193 0.71 2.80 2.03
N ALA A 194 -0.42 2.08 2.05
CA ALA A 194 -1.18 1.73 0.86
C ALA A 194 -2.64 2.20 0.94
N PHE A 195 -3.29 2.29 -0.22
CA PHE A 195 -4.75 2.34 -0.34
C PHE A 195 -5.27 0.94 -0.70
N PHE A 196 -6.43 0.55 -0.19
CA PHE A 196 -7.08 -0.70 -0.54
C PHE A 196 -8.42 -0.44 -1.22
N ALA A 197 -8.63 -1.12 -2.35
CA ALA A 197 -9.83 -1.03 -3.17
C ALA A 197 -10.33 -2.44 -3.51
N ASP A 198 -11.59 -2.56 -3.93
CA ASP A 198 -12.06 -3.78 -4.59
C ASP A 198 -11.25 -4.03 -5.88
N VAL A 199 -10.90 -5.28 -6.17
CA VAL A 199 -10.18 -5.66 -7.40
C VAL A 199 -10.83 -5.09 -8.67
N LYS A 200 -12.16 -4.98 -8.70
CA LYS A 200 -12.87 -4.39 -9.85
C LYS A 200 -12.62 -2.89 -9.98
N THR A 201 -12.38 -2.18 -8.88
CA THR A 201 -11.98 -0.76 -8.94
C THR A 201 -10.63 -0.62 -9.63
N THR A 202 -9.69 -1.54 -9.41
CA THR A 202 -8.42 -1.51 -10.15
C THR A 202 -8.57 -1.84 -11.63
N TRP A 203 -9.53 -2.68 -12.03
CA TRP A 203 -9.84 -2.87 -13.46
C TRP A 203 -10.43 -1.64 -14.13
N VAL A 204 -11.10 -0.76 -13.36
CA VAL A 204 -11.50 0.55 -13.86
C VAL A 204 -10.27 1.44 -14.07
N LEU A 205 -9.26 1.36 -13.18
CA LEU A 205 -7.98 2.07 -13.33
C LEU A 205 -7.13 1.53 -14.49
N ASP A 206 -7.24 0.26 -14.83
CA ASP A 206 -6.66 -0.32 -16.04
C ASP A 206 -7.35 0.19 -17.32
N GLY A 207 -8.53 0.80 -17.21
CA GLY A 207 -9.40 1.03 -18.35
C GLY A 207 -9.80 -0.30 -18.98
N THR A 208 -10.15 -1.29 -18.17
CA THR A 208 -10.79 -2.53 -18.65
C THR A 208 -12.31 -2.43 -18.43
N LEU A 209 -12.73 -1.91 -17.28
CA LEU A 209 -14.12 -1.53 -17.01
C LEU A 209 -14.36 -0.08 -17.47
N HIS A 210 -15.31 0.16 -18.37
CA HIS A 210 -15.59 1.51 -18.87
C HIS A 210 -17.05 1.93 -18.67
N GLY A 211 -17.24 3.14 -18.17
CA GLY A 211 -18.54 3.79 -18.06
C GLY A 211 -18.88 4.60 -19.31
N HIS A 212 -20.10 4.47 -19.84
CA HIS A 212 -20.61 5.38 -20.86
C HIS A 212 -21.23 6.60 -20.18
N ASP A 213 -20.49 7.71 -20.08
CA ASP A 213 -21.11 9.00 -19.78
C ASP A 213 -21.76 9.54 -21.07
N THR A 214 -23.07 9.79 -21.02
CA THR A 214 -23.79 10.41 -22.15
C THR A 214 -23.25 11.81 -22.41
N VAL A 215 -22.77 12.05 -23.64
CA VAL A 215 -22.38 13.38 -24.11
C VAL A 215 -23.61 14.28 -24.11
N THR A 216 -23.58 15.32 -23.28
CA THR A 216 -24.61 16.36 -23.33
C THR A 216 -24.14 17.50 -24.23
N ARG A 217 -25.08 18.29 -24.76
CA ARG A 217 -24.77 19.41 -25.67
C ARG A 217 -23.76 20.38 -25.05
N ALA A 218 -23.83 20.59 -23.73
CA ALA A 218 -22.90 21.43 -22.97
C ALA A 218 -21.44 20.90 -22.89
N HIS A 219 -21.24 19.61 -23.14
CA HIS A 219 -19.96 18.91 -23.06
C HIS A 219 -19.60 18.22 -24.39
N SER A 220 -20.15 18.72 -25.50
CA SER A 220 -19.86 18.25 -26.85
C SER A 220 -18.91 19.21 -27.57
N LEU A 221 -18.16 18.70 -28.55
CA LEU A 221 -17.34 19.50 -29.46
C LEU A 221 -18.18 20.18 -30.53
N ASN A 222 -19.40 19.69 -30.76
CA ASN A 222 -20.39 20.21 -31.70
C ASN A 222 -21.70 20.60 -30.99
N PRO A 223 -21.70 21.60 -30.09
CA PRO A 223 -22.90 22.00 -29.34
C PRO A 223 -24.05 22.51 -30.23
N GLU A 224 -23.72 22.94 -31.45
CA GLU A 224 -24.66 23.43 -32.46
C GLU A 224 -25.22 22.31 -33.36
N ALA A 225 -24.94 21.03 -33.08
CA ALA A 225 -25.45 19.90 -33.88
C ALA A 225 -26.98 19.96 -34.05
N GLU A 226 -27.45 19.72 -35.27
CA GLU A 226 -28.89 19.75 -35.59
C GLU A 226 -29.63 18.57 -34.95
N ASP A 227 -30.94 18.70 -34.75
CA ASP A 227 -31.76 17.63 -34.17
C ASP A 227 -31.72 16.37 -35.06
N GLY A 228 -31.02 15.34 -34.59
CA GLY A 228 -30.77 14.09 -35.32
C GLY A 228 -29.28 13.81 -35.59
N GLU A 229 -28.40 14.78 -35.37
CA GLU A 229 -26.96 14.60 -35.44
C GLU A 229 -26.39 14.12 -34.10
N ASN A 230 -25.38 13.24 -34.15
CA ASN A 230 -24.72 12.75 -32.94
C ASN A 230 -23.82 13.84 -32.36
N LEU A 231 -23.89 14.01 -31.04
CA LEU A 231 -22.95 14.86 -30.32
C LEU A 231 -21.57 14.18 -30.28
N GLU A 232 -20.56 14.86 -30.80
CA GLU A 232 -19.17 14.46 -30.80
C GLU A 232 -18.51 14.87 -29.48
N ALA A 233 -17.77 13.96 -28.87
CA ALA A 233 -16.93 14.26 -27.72
C ALA A 233 -15.50 13.79 -27.98
N THR A 234 -14.52 14.53 -27.49
CA THR A 234 -13.17 13.99 -27.28
C THR A 234 -13.12 13.36 -25.89
N ALA A 235 -12.36 12.27 -25.76
CA ALA A 235 -12.08 11.64 -24.46
C ALA A 235 -11.49 12.62 -23.42
N ALA A 236 -11.00 13.79 -23.87
CA ALA A 236 -10.42 14.85 -23.06
C ALA A 236 -11.41 15.73 -22.27
N ILE A 237 -12.73 15.57 -22.41
CA ILE A 237 -13.71 16.47 -21.76
C ILE A 237 -13.89 16.15 -20.25
N PHE A 238 -13.48 14.97 -19.79
CA PHE A 238 -13.46 14.61 -18.37
C PHE A 238 -12.02 14.50 -17.87
N MET A 239 -11.41 15.62 -17.48
CA MET A 239 -10.00 15.62 -17.03
C MET A 239 -9.76 14.71 -15.82
N PHE A 240 -10.81 14.42 -15.01
CA PHE A 240 -10.81 13.40 -13.97
C PHE A 240 -12.21 12.77 -13.90
N GLN A 241 -12.34 11.49 -14.22
CA GLN A 241 -13.61 10.78 -14.02
C GLN A 241 -13.78 10.44 -12.54
N GLU A 242 -14.96 10.70 -11.99
CA GLU A 242 -15.39 10.25 -10.67
C GLU A 242 -16.49 9.20 -10.83
N ILE A 243 -16.38 8.08 -10.10
CA ILE A 243 -17.41 7.05 -10.08
C ILE A 243 -18.48 7.45 -9.05
N THR A 244 -19.54 8.06 -9.55
CA THR A 244 -20.69 8.51 -8.76
C THR A 244 -21.80 7.47 -8.74
N GLU A 245 -22.78 7.62 -7.86
CA GLU A 245 -23.97 6.76 -7.85
C GLU A 245 -24.73 6.78 -9.19
N LYS A 246 -24.67 7.91 -9.92
CA LYS A 246 -25.36 8.10 -11.20
C LYS A 246 -24.73 7.31 -12.36
N ASN A 247 -23.39 7.19 -12.39
CA ASN A 247 -22.68 6.56 -13.51
C ASN A 247 -22.17 5.15 -13.20
N ARG A 248 -22.16 4.72 -11.93
CA ARG A 248 -21.64 3.41 -11.51
C ARG A 248 -22.27 2.22 -12.24
N GLY A 249 -23.58 2.28 -12.52
CA GLY A 249 -24.29 1.23 -13.25
C GLY A 249 -23.94 1.13 -14.74
N GLY A 250 -23.21 2.11 -15.29
CA GLY A 250 -22.78 2.13 -16.68
C GLY A 250 -21.43 1.45 -16.94
N PHE A 251 -20.68 1.10 -15.89
CA PHE A 251 -19.40 0.41 -16.01
C PHE A 251 -19.61 -1.09 -16.26
N HIS A 252 -18.97 -1.61 -17.32
CA HIS A 252 -19.02 -3.02 -17.72
C HIS A 252 -17.66 -3.49 -18.24
#